data_AF-A0AAV6GYD2-F1
#
_entry.id   AF-A0AAV6GYD2-F1
#
_cell.length_a   1.000
_cell.length_b   1.000
_cell.length_c   1.000
_cell.angle_alpha   90.00
_cell.angle_beta   90.00
_cell.angle_gamma   90.00
#
_symmetry.space_group_name_H-M   'P 1'
#
loop_
_entity.id
_entity.type
_entity.pdbx_description
1 polymer ?
#
loop_
_entity_poly.entity_id
_entity_poly.type
_entity_poly.pdbx_seq_one_letter_code
_entity_poly.pdbx_strand_id
1 'polypeptide(L)'
;MGLFGERVWEHTIVVFTRGESLEGKSIEQHFETQGEALEWLLEKCGNRHCVYDKQAKDQNQVIQLLEQIESVVVNNSGRHFELDETTLREVEEKKRAVQERANARQLKVEEKRKRLIEGEVRSSLYQKSELLS
;
A
#
# COMPACT_ATOMS: atom_id res chain seq x y z
N MET A 1 -9.83 1.13 0.31
CA MET A 1 -10.24 2.47 -0.14
C MET A 1 -10.44 3.49 0.97
N GLY A 2 -10.62 3.14 2.26
CA GLY A 2 -10.94 4.13 3.30
C GLY A 2 -9.93 5.29 3.47
N LEU A 3 -8.68 5.11 3.04
CA LEU A 3 -7.68 6.19 2.99
C LEU A 3 -7.93 7.19 1.83
N PHE A 4 -8.50 6.74 0.73
CA PHE A 4 -8.65 7.54 -0.49
C PHE A 4 -10.07 8.13 -0.64
N GLY A 5 -10.96 7.87 0.33
CA GLY A 5 -12.36 8.28 0.28
C GLY A 5 -13.15 7.60 -0.85
N GLU A 6 -14.41 7.99 -1.04
CA GLU A 6 -15.25 7.42 -2.11
C GLU A 6 -14.85 7.91 -3.52
N ARG A 7 -14.25 9.11 -3.64
CA ARG A 7 -13.89 9.70 -4.94
C ARG A 7 -12.77 8.96 -5.68
N VAL A 8 -12.01 8.10 -4.98
CA VAL A 8 -10.99 7.26 -5.60
C VAL A 8 -11.57 6.32 -6.64
N TRP A 9 -12.83 5.90 -6.45
CA TRP A 9 -13.51 4.99 -7.35
C TRP A 9 -13.65 5.63 -8.73
N GLU A 10 -13.92 6.95 -8.82
CA GLU A 10 -13.98 7.73 -10.06
C GLU A 10 -12.66 7.73 -10.86
N HIS A 11 -11.54 7.34 -10.24
CA HIS A 11 -10.21 7.33 -10.86
C HIS A 11 -9.62 5.92 -11.01
N THR A 12 -10.35 4.87 -10.64
CA THR A 12 -9.85 3.48 -10.60
C THR A 12 -10.30 2.68 -11.84
N ILE A 13 -9.38 1.86 -12.36
CA ILE A 13 -9.61 0.88 -13.42
C ILE A 13 -9.21 -0.50 -12.86
N VAL A 14 -10.03 -1.52 -13.07
CA VAL A 14 -9.73 -2.90 -12.67
C VAL A 14 -8.96 -3.61 -13.79
N VAL A 15 -7.73 -4.07 -13.51
CA VAL A 15 -6.94 -4.81 -14.50
C VAL A 15 -6.89 -6.29 -14.13
N PHE A 16 -7.50 -7.12 -14.98
CA PHE A 16 -7.48 -8.58 -14.85
C PHE A 16 -6.25 -9.12 -15.55
N THR A 17 -5.33 -9.68 -14.77
CA THR A 17 -4.17 -10.39 -15.32
C THR A 17 -4.48 -11.86 -15.53
N ARG A 18 -3.73 -12.51 -16.42
CA ARG A 18 -3.86 -13.94 -16.77
C ARG A 18 -5.09 -14.25 -17.64
N GLY A 19 -5.37 -13.41 -18.63
CA GLY A 19 -6.47 -13.63 -19.59
C GLY A 19 -6.43 -15.01 -20.28
N GLU A 20 -5.25 -15.62 -20.41
CA GLU A 20 -5.09 -16.98 -20.95
C GLU A 20 -5.81 -18.05 -20.13
N SER A 21 -6.11 -17.79 -18.85
CA SER A 21 -6.79 -18.74 -17.95
C SER A 21 -8.32 -18.73 -18.13
N LEU A 22 -8.85 -17.93 -19.06
CA LEU A 22 -10.29 -17.86 -19.35
C LEU A 22 -10.79 -19.01 -20.24
N GLU A 23 -9.91 -19.90 -20.71
CA GLU A 23 -10.26 -21.11 -21.49
C GLU A 23 -11.19 -20.84 -22.69
N GLY A 24 -11.05 -19.68 -23.34
CA GLY A 24 -11.86 -19.26 -24.48
C GLY A 24 -13.20 -18.61 -24.14
N LYS A 25 -13.52 -18.42 -22.85
CA LYS A 25 -14.64 -17.59 -22.40
C LYS A 25 -14.27 -16.12 -22.47
N SER A 26 -15.26 -15.26 -22.70
CA SER A 26 -15.07 -13.82 -22.52
C SER A 26 -14.92 -13.49 -21.03
N ILE A 27 -14.33 -12.33 -20.73
CA ILE A 27 -14.17 -11.90 -19.34
C ILE A 27 -15.54 -11.60 -18.70
N GLU A 28 -16.51 -11.13 -19.47
CA GLU A 28 -17.88 -10.88 -19.03
C GLU A 28 -18.58 -12.18 -18.62
N GLN A 29 -18.42 -13.25 -19.42
CA GLN A 29 -18.91 -14.59 -19.07
C GLN A 29 -18.23 -15.14 -17.81
N HIS A 30 -16.97 -14.77 -17.58
CA HIS A 30 -16.30 -15.13 -16.34
C HIS A 30 -16.93 -14.40 -15.16
N PHE A 31 -17.23 -13.10 -15.27
CA PHE A 31 -17.82 -12.29 -14.20
C PHE A 31 -19.16 -12.83 -13.69
N GLU A 32 -20.03 -13.30 -14.59
CA GLU A 32 -21.32 -13.91 -14.23
C GLU A 32 -21.18 -15.09 -13.24
N THR A 33 -20.00 -15.72 -13.18
CA THR A 33 -19.73 -16.88 -12.34
C THR A 33 -18.92 -16.58 -11.08
N GLN A 34 -18.37 -15.37 -10.93
CA GLN A 34 -17.48 -14.99 -9.82
C GLN A 34 -18.20 -14.41 -8.59
N GLY A 35 -19.50 -14.14 -8.70
CA GLY A 35 -20.36 -13.72 -7.59
C GLY A 35 -20.35 -12.21 -7.29
N GLU A 36 -21.18 -11.83 -6.30
CA GLU A 36 -21.57 -10.44 -6.00
C GLU A 36 -20.40 -9.52 -5.65
N ALA A 37 -19.31 -10.05 -5.08
CA ALA A 37 -18.17 -9.22 -4.68
C ALA A 37 -17.43 -8.61 -5.89
N LEU A 38 -17.33 -9.36 -6.99
CA LEU A 38 -16.70 -8.86 -8.21
C LEU A 38 -17.60 -7.87 -8.93
N GLU A 39 -18.89 -8.18 -9.01
CA GLU A 39 -19.91 -7.29 -9.57
C GLU A 39 -19.90 -5.95 -8.83
N TRP A 40 -19.94 -5.95 -7.50
CA TRP A 40 -19.83 -4.75 -6.67
C TRP A 40 -18.57 -3.94 -6.96
N LEU A 41 -17.42 -4.60 -7.14
CA LEU A 41 -16.16 -3.92 -7.45
C LEU A 41 -16.21 -3.24 -8.82
N LEU A 42 -16.75 -3.93 -9.82
CA LEU A 42 -16.87 -3.40 -11.18
C LEU A 42 -17.86 -2.23 -11.21
N GLU A 43 -19.00 -2.36 -10.54
CA GLU A 43 -19.99 -1.27 -10.40
C GLU A 43 -19.38 -0.05 -9.72
N LYS A 44 -18.64 -0.24 -8.61
CA LYS A 44 -17.91 0.85 -7.95
C LYS A 44 -16.93 1.54 -8.90
N CYS A 45 -16.25 0.77 -9.74
CA CYS A 45 -15.37 1.29 -10.77
C CYS A 45 -16.11 1.76 -12.03
N GLY A 46 -17.44 1.88 -12.05
CA GLY A 46 -18.19 2.32 -13.24
C GLY A 46 -17.98 1.41 -14.45
N ASN A 47 -17.84 0.11 -14.20
CA ASN A 47 -17.55 -0.95 -15.17
C ASN A 47 -16.24 -0.75 -15.97
N ARG A 48 -15.32 0.10 -15.49
CA ARG A 48 -14.00 0.27 -16.10
C ARG A 48 -13.10 -0.89 -15.73
N HIS A 49 -12.80 -1.70 -16.72
CA HIS A 49 -11.88 -2.81 -16.57
C HIS A 49 -11.12 -3.09 -17.87
N CYS A 50 -9.98 -3.75 -17.73
CA CYS A 50 -9.17 -4.23 -18.85
C CYS A 50 -8.66 -5.64 -18.55
N VAL A 51 -8.43 -6.43 -19.59
CA VAL A 51 -7.81 -7.74 -19.48
C VAL A 51 -6.41 -7.66 -20.07
N TYR A 52 -5.43 -8.13 -19.30
CA TYR A 52 -4.04 -8.24 -19.71
C TYR A 52 -3.63 -9.72 -19.74
N ASP A 53 -3.38 -10.21 -20.94
CA ASP A 53 -2.81 -11.51 -21.23
C ASP A 53 -1.34 -11.33 -21.62
N LYS A 54 -0.44 -11.83 -20.78
CA LYS A 54 1.00 -11.74 -20.98
C LYS A 54 1.49 -12.63 -22.13
N GLN A 55 0.77 -13.69 -22.44
CA GLN A 55 1.14 -14.67 -23.47
C GLN A 55 0.70 -14.22 -24.86
N ALA A 56 -0.33 -13.38 -24.93
CA ALA A 56 -0.71 -12.71 -26.15
C ALA A 56 0.44 -11.80 -26.66
N LYS A 57 0.83 -11.98 -27.91
CA LYS A 57 1.79 -11.08 -28.59
C LYS A 57 1.13 -9.77 -29.07
N ASP A 58 -0.04 -9.45 -28.51
CA ASP A 58 -0.89 -8.38 -28.99
C ASP A 58 -0.63 -7.09 -28.21
N GLN A 59 -0.06 -6.09 -28.89
CA GLN A 59 0.18 -4.77 -28.31
C GLN A 59 -1.12 -3.97 -28.14
N ASN A 60 -2.24 -4.38 -28.75
CA ASN A 60 -3.51 -3.67 -28.62
C ASN A 60 -4.03 -3.64 -27.19
N GLN A 61 -3.65 -4.58 -26.33
CA GLN A 61 -4.07 -4.58 -24.93
C GLN A 61 -3.53 -3.36 -24.17
N VAL A 62 -2.31 -2.93 -24.49
CA VAL A 62 -1.72 -1.72 -23.91
C VAL A 62 -2.44 -0.49 -24.47
N ILE A 63 -2.79 -0.48 -25.75
CA ILE A 63 -3.55 0.61 -26.38
C ILE A 63 -4.94 0.75 -25.72
N GLN A 64 -5.67 -0.35 -25.54
CA GLN A 64 -6.98 -0.34 -24.87
C GLN A 64 -6.90 0.18 -23.43
N LEU A 65 -5.84 -0.18 -22.69
CA LEU A 65 -5.61 0.35 -21.36
C LEU A 65 -5.36 1.87 -21.38
N LEU A 66 -4.57 2.35 -22.34
CA LEU A 66 -4.32 3.79 -22.52
C LEU A 66 -5.60 4.55 -22.88
N GLU A 67 -6.43 4.01 -23.78
CA GLU A 67 -7.74 4.59 -24.12
C GLU A 67 -8.68 4.66 -22.89
N GLN A 68 -8.68 3.62 -22.05
CA GLN A 68 -9.43 3.64 -20.80
C GLN A 68 -8.90 4.69 -19.82
N ILE A 69 -7.58 4.83 -19.70
CA ILE A 69 -6.96 5.89 -18.88
C ILE A 69 -7.38 7.28 -19.39
N GLU A 70 -7.32 7.52 -20.70
CA GLU A 70 -7.76 8.78 -21.31
C GLU A 70 -9.24 9.06 -21.01
N SER A 71 -10.10 8.06 -21.13
CA SER A 71 -11.52 8.17 -20.76
C SER A 71 -11.71 8.55 -19.29
N VAL A 72 -10.95 7.96 -18.38
CA VAL A 72 -10.98 8.33 -16.95
C VAL A 72 -10.55 9.77 -16.75
N VAL A 73 -9.48 10.22 -17.40
CA VAL A 73 -8.99 11.60 -17.29
C VAL A 73 -10.05 12.59 -17.81
N VAL A 74 -10.65 12.32 -18.98
CA VAL A 74 -11.70 13.17 -19.56
C VAL A 74 -12.93 13.24 -18.64
N ASN A 75 -13.41 12.10 -18.14
CA ASN A 75 -14.56 12.04 -17.25
C ASN A 75 -14.32 12.77 -15.92
N ASN A 76 -13.06 12.85 -15.47
CA ASN A 76 -12.65 13.61 -14.29
C ASN A 76 -12.24 15.06 -14.58
N SER A 77 -12.60 15.58 -15.77
CA SER A 77 -12.30 16.96 -16.21
C SER A 77 -10.81 17.27 -16.24
N GLY A 78 -9.98 16.29 -16.59
CA GLY A 78 -8.52 16.43 -16.65
C GLY A 78 -7.82 16.44 -15.29
N ARG A 79 -8.56 16.27 -14.19
CA ARG A 79 -7.98 16.29 -12.84
C ARG A 79 -7.41 14.93 -12.46
N HIS A 80 -6.33 14.95 -11.69
CA HIS A 80 -5.83 13.76 -11.04
C HIS A 80 -6.57 13.54 -9.72
N PHE A 81 -6.48 12.32 -9.20
CA PHE A 81 -7.01 12.01 -7.88
C PHE A 81 -6.17 12.75 -6.81
N GLU A 82 -6.85 13.48 -5.93
CA GLU A 82 -6.25 14.19 -4.81
C GLU A 82 -6.84 13.66 -3.50
N LEU A 83 -5.97 13.40 -2.53
CA LEU A 83 -6.40 13.14 -1.15
C LEU A 83 -6.90 14.45 -0.53
N ASP A 84 -7.97 14.37 0.23
CA ASP A 84 -8.43 15.51 1.00
C ASP A 84 -7.40 15.88 2.10
N GLU A 85 -7.37 17.16 2.47
CA GLU A 85 -6.40 17.69 3.42
C GLU A 85 -6.48 17.01 4.79
N THR A 86 -7.70 16.62 5.20
CA THR A 86 -7.91 15.93 6.48
C THR A 86 -7.25 14.56 6.49
N THR A 87 -7.41 13.77 5.44
CA THR A 87 -6.79 12.46 5.30
C THR A 87 -5.27 12.57 5.21
N LEU A 88 -4.75 13.55 4.47
CA LEU A 88 -3.30 13.82 4.43
C LEU A 88 -2.74 14.11 5.83
N ARG A 89 -3.44 14.92 6.62
CA ARG A 89 -3.05 15.25 7.99
C ARG A 89 -3.05 14.01 8.88
N GLU A 90 -4.09 13.18 8.82
CA GLU A 90 -4.16 11.93 9.58
C GLU A 90 -3.01 10.97 9.25
N VAL A 91 -2.63 10.87 7.97
CA VAL A 91 -1.49 10.05 7.54
C VAL A 91 -0.19 10.58 8.13
N GLU A 92 0.05 11.89 8.08
CA GLU A 92 1.26 12.51 8.61
C GLU A 92 1.35 12.36 10.14
N GLU A 93 0.22 12.49 10.85
CA GLU A 93 0.14 12.28 12.30
C GLU A 93 0.42 10.81 12.68
N LYS A 94 -0.19 9.85 11.98
CA LYS A 94 0.08 8.41 12.19
C LYS A 94 1.54 8.09 11.93
N LYS A 95 2.13 8.64 10.86
CA LYS A 95 3.55 8.49 10.53
C LYS A 95 4.44 9.07 11.64
N ARG A 96 4.13 10.27 12.13
CA ARG A 96 4.86 10.90 13.24
C ARG A 96 4.79 10.05 14.51
N ALA A 97 3.60 9.58 14.89
CA ALA A 97 3.41 8.76 16.08
C ALA A 97 4.20 7.43 16.00
N VAL A 98 4.25 6.80 14.82
CA VAL A 98 5.08 5.61 14.60
C VAL A 98 6.57 5.94 14.75
N GLN A 99 7.03 7.05 14.18
CA GLN A 99 8.41 7.49 14.27
C GLN A 99 8.82 7.82 15.72
N GLU A 100 7.98 8.55 16.47
CA GLU A 100 8.24 8.87 17.88
C GLU A 100 8.31 7.61 18.74
N ARG A 101 7.42 6.64 18.51
CA ARG A 101 7.48 5.34 19.19
C ARG A 101 8.74 4.57 18.86
N ALA A 102 9.20 4.60 17.61
CA ALA A 102 10.45 3.97 17.19
C ALA A 102 11.65 4.63 17.87
N ASN A 103 11.72 5.96 17.87
CA ASN A 103 12.78 6.73 18.53
C ASN A 103 12.81 6.49 20.03
N ALA A 104 11.66 6.51 20.70
CA ALA A 104 11.56 6.24 22.14
C ALA A 104 12.00 4.81 22.50
N ARG A 105 11.73 3.82 21.64
CA ARG A 105 12.24 2.45 21.81
C ARG A 105 13.76 2.40 21.68
N GLN A 106 14.32 3.08 20.68
CA GLN A 106 15.77 3.15 20.49
C GLN A 106 16.48 3.79 21.68
N LEU A 107 16.02 4.95 22.15
CA LEU A 107 16.58 5.63 23.32
C LEU A 107 16.56 4.73 24.57
N LYS A 108 15.45 4.01 24.82
CA LYS A 108 15.37 3.06 25.95
C LYS A 108 16.37 1.91 25.84
N VAL A 109 16.64 1.41 24.63
CA VAL A 109 17.64 0.37 24.39
C VAL A 109 19.04 0.91 24.66
N GLU A 110 19.36 2.11 24.18
CA GLU A 110 20.65 2.75 24.42
C GLU A 110 20.90 3.06 25.91
N GLU A 111 19.90 3.58 26.62
CA GLU A 111 19.99 3.83 28.07
C GLU A 111 20.20 2.55 28.88
N LYS A 112 19.52 1.46 28.51
CA LYS A 112 19.75 0.15 29.14
C LYS A 112 21.17 -0.34 28.87
N ARG A 113 21.66 -0.20 27.64
CA ARG A 113 23.03 -0.58 27.27
C ARG A 113 24.08 0.21 28.06
N LYS A 114 23.92 1.54 28.19
CA LYS A 114 24.82 2.38 29.00
C LYS A 114 24.85 1.94 30.46
N ARG A 115 23.68 1.71 31.08
CA ARG A 115 23.60 1.24 32.48
C ARG A 115 24.25 -0.12 32.72
N LEU A 116 24.13 -1.05 31.76
CA LEU A 116 24.81 -2.34 31.85
C LEU A 116 26.33 -2.16 31.84
N ILE A 117 26.85 -1.37 30.89
CA ILE A 117 28.29 -1.08 30.79
C ILE A 117 28.79 -0.39 32.07
N GLU A 118 28.08 0.62 32.57
CA GLU A 118 28.45 1.31 33.81
C GLU A 118 28.43 0.38 35.03
N GLY A 119 27.48 -0.56 35.08
CA GLY A 119 27.41 -1.58 36.12
C GLY A 119 28.59 -2.56 36.06
N GLU A 120 28.94 -3.04 34.86
CA GLU A 120 30.08 -3.93 34.63
C GLU A 120 31.41 -3.26 35.00
N VAL A 121 31.64 -2.03 34.56
CA VAL A 121 32.84 -1.25 34.90
C VAL A 121 32.95 -1.06 36.41
N ARG A 122 31.86 -0.69 37.07
CA ARG A 122 31.83 -0.48 38.52
C ARG A 122 32.12 -1.76 39.29
N SER A 123 31.52 -2.88 38.89
CA SER A 123 31.79 -4.20 39.47
C SER A 123 33.26 -4.59 39.35
N SER A 124 33.86 -4.38 38.17
CA SER A 124 35.28 -4.65 37.93
C SER A 124 36.21 -3.80 38.80
N LEU A 125 35.87 -2.52 39.01
CA LEU A 125 36.63 -1.63 39.90
C LEU A 125 36.59 -2.09 41.36
N TYR A 126 35.41 -2.52 41.86
CA TYR A 126 35.28 -3.06 43.22
C TYR A 126 36.12 -4.32 43.41
N GLN A 127 36.03 -5.30 42.49
CA GLN A 127 36.84 -6.52 42.55
C GLN A 127 38.34 -6.22 42.54
N LYS A 128 38.77 -5.23 41.75
CA LYS A 128 40.19 -4.82 41.71
C LYS A 128 40.65 -4.16 43.01
N SER A 129 39.79 -3.39 43.68
CA SER A 129 40.11 -2.79 44.98
C SER A 129 40.25 -3.83 46.10
N GLU A 130 39.39 -4.86 46.13
CA GLU A 130 39.51 -5.96 47.09
C GLU A 130 40.80 -6.76 46.89
N LEU A 131 41.22 -6.99 45.65
CA LEU A 131 42.48 -7.69 45.34
C LEU A 131 43.74 -6.89 45.72
N LEU A 132 43.63 -5.58 45.91
CA LEU A 132 44.75 -4.68 46.24
C LEU A 132 44.79 -4.30 47.74
N SER A 133 43.85 -4.83 48.54
CA SER A 133 43.73 -4.61 50.00
C SER A 133 44.30 -5.79 50.77
#